data_AF-A0A226HPP6-F1
#
_entry.id   AF-A0A226HPP6-F1
#
_cell.length_a   1.000
_cell.length_b   1.000
_cell.length_c   1.000
_cell.angle_alpha   90.00
_cell.angle_beta   90.00
_cell.angle_gamma   90.00
#
_symmetry.space_group_name_H-M   'P 1'
#
loop_
_entity.id
_entity.type
_entity.pdbx_description
1 polymer ?
#
loop_
_entity_poly.entity_id
_entity_poly.type
_entity_poly.pdbx_seq_one_letter_code
_entity_poly.pdbx_strand_id
1 'polypeptide(L)'
;MKFFSTLSLVIVLTALFSCSTSKKLETLKPEPDDASPLVYDATPSFINLPITVKLRDIENQTNTLLNGLIFEDNNIEDDDIEIKIWKQAPIKIQNDPAHPNKKLKTILPLKATIKYRIGTKKLGVELYDTREFNLNGVITLSSEVTLSNWKMSTKTEFKSLDWNESPTMNVFGKNMPITYLVNPAISIFKSDIEKSIDTAIEESMDFKPNVLAALEKVCTPLKMNDTYETWLRIVPVEVYSTNAKLKNDQFLLDMGMKCNMETIIGKKPESKYSASKIALKPVAKIPNQISANIAAISTYADASKIMTTNFAGQEFGSGNKKITVKNVAIWHKNDKMVIALDVLGSINGTLYLTGFPLYNPQTKEIYFDKLDYVLDTKSKLMRTANWLAQGYILKKMEESCRYSIQANLEEGKKSMAGYLKNYSPMSGVFINGKMEDIQFDKIQLTNQAIIAFIKINGTVNVSIDGLK
;
A
#
# COMPACT_ATOMS: atom_id res chain seq x y z
N MET A 1 -42.89 -92.75 2.41
CA MET A 1 -41.57 -92.17 2.14
C MET A 1 -41.62 -91.46 0.79
N LYS A 2 -41.28 -90.16 0.78
CA LYS A 2 -40.83 -89.34 -0.36
C LYS A 2 -41.84 -88.92 -1.44
N PHE A 3 -42.65 -87.92 -1.08
CA PHE A 3 -42.82 -86.70 -1.87
C PHE A 3 -41.45 -86.16 -2.28
N PHE A 4 -41.24 -85.78 -3.55
CA PHE A 4 -40.31 -84.74 -4.06
C PHE A 4 -40.00 -85.04 -5.54
N SER A 5 -40.85 -84.56 -6.46
CA SER A 5 -40.50 -84.42 -7.87
C SER A 5 -41.52 -83.48 -8.52
N THR A 6 -41.33 -82.18 -8.35
CA THR A 6 -41.98 -81.06 -9.10
C THR A 6 -41.54 -79.73 -8.48
N LEU A 7 -40.23 -79.50 -8.32
CA LEU A 7 -39.71 -78.19 -7.89
C LEU A 7 -38.34 -77.84 -8.49
N SER A 8 -38.05 -78.30 -9.72
CA SER A 8 -36.79 -77.98 -10.40
C SER A 8 -36.95 -77.20 -11.70
N LEU A 9 -38.15 -76.77 -12.09
CA LEU A 9 -38.36 -76.03 -13.35
C LEU A 9 -38.73 -74.54 -13.18
N VAL A 10 -38.64 -73.98 -11.97
CA VAL A 10 -38.98 -72.56 -11.72
C VAL A 10 -37.79 -71.73 -11.22
N ILE A 11 -36.64 -72.35 -10.91
CA ILE A 11 -35.48 -71.65 -10.32
C ILE A 11 -34.41 -71.23 -11.35
N VAL A 12 -34.54 -71.62 -12.62
CA VAL A 12 -33.55 -71.24 -13.67
C VAL A 12 -33.92 -69.95 -14.41
N LEU A 13 -35.12 -69.38 -14.20
CA LEU A 13 -35.54 -68.15 -14.89
C LEU A 13 -35.37 -66.84 -14.10
N THR A 14 -34.90 -66.88 -12.85
CA THR A 14 -34.73 -65.67 -12.02
C THR A 14 -33.27 -65.22 -11.86
N ALA A 15 -32.31 -65.89 -12.51
CA ALA A 15 -30.90 -65.50 -12.49
C ALA A 15 -30.52 -64.48 -13.59
N LEU A 16 -31.50 -63.90 -14.29
CA LEU A 16 -31.32 -62.72 -15.16
C LEU A 16 -31.80 -61.43 -14.48
N PHE A 17 -31.60 -61.30 -13.15
CA PHE A 17 -31.49 -59.97 -12.57
C PHE A 17 -30.15 -59.38 -12.98
N SER A 18 -30.22 -58.71 -14.13
CA SER A 18 -29.30 -57.72 -14.64
C SER A 18 -28.50 -57.06 -13.51
N CYS A 19 -27.28 -57.53 -13.30
CA CYS A 19 -26.22 -56.68 -12.81
C CYS A 19 -25.94 -55.72 -13.98
N SER A 20 -26.75 -54.67 -14.10
CA SER A 20 -26.52 -53.62 -15.08
C SER A 20 -25.18 -53.01 -14.72
N THR A 21 -24.14 -53.43 -15.44
CA THR A 21 -22.84 -52.78 -15.38
C THR A 21 -23.12 -51.33 -15.76
N SER A 22 -22.97 -50.44 -14.79
CA SER A 22 -23.12 -49.01 -15.00
C SER A 22 -22.18 -48.62 -16.14
N LYS A 23 -22.76 -48.32 -17.31
CA LYS A 23 -21.97 -48.00 -18.51
C LYS A 23 -21.13 -46.78 -18.20
N LYS A 24 -19.80 -46.95 -18.23
CA LYS A 24 -18.85 -45.85 -18.07
C LYS A 24 -18.95 -44.93 -19.29
N LEU A 25 -19.21 -43.65 -19.05
CA LEU A 25 -19.30 -42.64 -20.09
C LEU A 25 -17.89 -42.18 -20.45
N GLU A 26 -17.39 -42.61 -21.61
CA GLU A 26 -16.11 -42.16 -22.15
C GLU A 26 -16.31 -40.95 -23.05
N THR A 27 -16.05 -39.73 -22.58
CA THR A 27 -16.19 -38.47 -23.33
C THR A 27 -14.83 -37.95 -23.78
N LEU A 28 -14.77 -37.33 -24.95
CA LEU A 28 -13.56 -36.67 -25.44
C LEU A 28 -13.35 -35.37 -24.65
N LYS A 29 -12.17 -35.25 -24.01
CA LYS A 29 -11.77 -34.05 -23.26
C LYS A 29 -11.56 -32.89 -24.24
N PRO A 30 -12.26 -31.75 -24.06
CA PRO A 30 -11.95 -30.54 -24.81
C PRO A 30 -10.55 -30.03 -24.47
N GLU A 31 -9.69 -29.83 -25.48
CA GLU A 31 -8.37 -29.21 -25.26
C GLU A 31 -8.51 -27.74 -24.83
N PRO A 32 -7.71 -27.28 -23.84
CA PRO A 32 -7.69 -25.90 -23.39
C PRO A 32 -6.96 -24.99 -24.38
N ASP A 33 -7.38 -23.74 -24.45
CA ASP A 33 -6.59 -22.70 -25.11
C ASP A 33 -5.56 -22.19 -24.08
N ASP A 34 -4.26 -22.36 -24.35
CA ASP A 34 -3.20 -21.79 -23.53
C ASP A 34 -2.33 -20.87 -24.39
N ALA A 35 -2.35 -19.58 -24.07
CA ALA A 35 -1.46 -18.60 -24.65
C ALA A 35 -0.79 -17.82 -23.52
N SER A 36 0.54 -17.80 -23.54
CA SER A 36 1.35 -16.95 -22.68
C SER A 36 1.70 -15.66 -23.42
N PRO A 37 1.72 -14.48 -22.76
CA PRO A 37 1.48 -14.24 -21.33
C PRO A 37 0.02 -13.93 -20.96
N LEU A 38 -0.30 -13.94 -19.66
CA LEU A 38 -1.56 -13.39 -19.13
C LEU A 38 -1.65 -11.88 -19.40
N VAL A 39 -2.63 -11.47 -20.21
CA VAL A 39 -2.88 -10.06 -20.58
C VAL A 39 -4.31 -9.68 -20.22
N TYR A 40 -4.48 -8.52 -19.59
CA TYR A 40 -5.77 -7.93 -19.27
C TYR A 40 -5.62 -6.42 -19.00
N ASP A 41 -6.68 -5.67 -19.24
CA ASP A 41 -6.73 -4.23 -18.95
C ASP A 41 -7.20 -3.99 -17.52
N ALA A 42 -6.34 -3.38 -16.70
CA ALA A 42 -6.67 -3.00 -15.32
C ALA A 42 -6.90 -1.49 -15.24
N THR A 43 -8.03 -1.10 -14.63
CA THR A 43 -8.24 0.30 -14.24
C THR A 43 -7.35 0.61 -13.04
N PRO A 44 -6.54 1.69 -13.05
CA PRO A 44 -5.69 2.03 -11.93
C PRO A 44 -6.52 2.46 -10.70
N SER A 45 -5.99 2.18 -9.53
CA SER A 45 -6.47 2.67 -8.25
C SER A 45 -5.84 4.02 -7.91
N PHE A 46 -6.59 4.82 -7.15
CA PHE A 46 -6.13 6.07 -6.56
C PHE A 46 -6.31 6.03 -5.05
N ILE A 47 -5.20 6.11 -4.32
CA ILE A 47 -5.16 6.05 -2.86
C ILE A 47 -4.70 7.41 -2.33
N ASN A 48 -5.49 8.03 -1.45
CA ASN A 48 -5.11 9.23 -0.71
C ASN A 48 -4.47 8.84 0.62
N LEU A 49 -3.35 9.47 0.95
CA LEU A 49 -2.50 9.20 2.09
C LEU A 49 -2.09 10.55 2.71
N PRO A 50 -2.99 11.26 3.39
CA PRO A 50 -2.62 12.50 4.07
C PRO A 50 -1.61 12.18 5.17
N ILE A 51 -0.50 12.91 5.19
CA ILE A 51 0.55 12.83 6.22
C ILE A 51 0.50 14.09 7.07
N THR A 52 0.66 13.89 8.37
CA THR A 52 0.85 14.95 9.35
C THR A 52 2.20 14.76 10.01
N VAL A 53 3.03 15.81 10.04
CA VAL A 53 4.33 15.82 10.71
C VAL A 53 4.32 16.89 11.78
N LYS A 54 4.66 16.54 13.01
CA LYS A 54 4.69 17.49 14.13
C LYS A 54 5.97 18.33 14.06
N LEU A 55 5.90 19.62 14.39
CA LEU A 55 7.09 20.48 14.45
C LEU A 55 8.17 19.94 15.41
N ARG A 56 7.75 19.23 16.47
CA ARG A 56 8.66 18.60 17.42
C ARG A 56 9.56 17.53 16.79
N ASP A 57 9.09 16.80 15.79
CA ASP A 57 9.91 15.79 15.12
C ASP A 57 11.01 16.46 14.31
N ILE A 58 10.69 17.59 13.67
CA ILE A 58 11.65 18.44 12.94
C ILE A 58 12.64 19.08 13.91
N GLU A 59 12.16 19.56 15.06
CA GLU A 59 13.02 20.07 16.13
C GLU A 59 14.03 19.01 16.60
N ASN A 60 13.59 17.78 16.84
CA ASN A 60 14.47 16.70 17.26
C ASN A 60 15.56 16.39 16.21
N GLN A 61 15.18 16.24 14.95
CA GLN A 61 16.12 15.97 13.85
C GLN A 61 17.10 17.13 13.64
N THR A 62 16.60 18.37 13.63
CA THR A 62 17.44 19.59 13.55
C THR A 62 18.46 19.61 14.69
N ASN A 63 18.05 19.20 15.91
CA ASN A 63 18.94 19.12 17.06
C ASN A 63 19.99 18.00 16.99
N THR A 64 19.71 16.92 16.26
CA THR A 64 20.67 15.84 15.98
C THR A 64 21.70 16.28 14.95
N LEU A 65 21.26 16.98 13.90
CA LEU A 65 22.12 17.47 12.81
C LEU A 65 23.03 18.63 13.25
N LEU A 66 22.47 19.61 13.97
CA LEU A 66 23.23 20.73 14.52
C LEU A 66 23.63 20.44 15.96
N ASN A 67 24.89 20.02 16.16
CA ASN A 67 25.45 19.78 17.48
C ASN A 67 26.88 20.32 17.59
N GLY A 68 27.24 20.87 18.75
CA GLY A 68 28.58 21.42 18.98
C GLY A 68 28.83 22.72 18.21
N LEU A 69 29.98 22.78 17.51
CA LEU A 69 30.43 23.95 16.75
C LEU A 69 29.57 24.10 15.47
N ILE A 70 28.90 25.24 15.32
CA ILE A 70 27.99 25.53 14.22
C ILE A 70 28.53 26.56 13.23
N PHE A 71 29.52 27.36 13.65
CA PHE A 71 30.20 28.32 12.78
C PHE A 71 31.62 28.60 13.31
N GLU A 72 32.57 28.78 12.40
CA GLU A 72 33.96 29.10 12.72
C GLU A 72 34.53 30.03 11.65
N ASP A 73 35.05 31.16 12.10
CA ASP A 73 35.91 32.07 11.36
C ASP A 73 37.22 32.24 12.12
N ASN A 74 38.32 31.95 11.44
CA ASN A 74 39.66 31.99 11.99
C ASN A 74 40.54 33.04 11.28
N ASN A 75 39.99 33.84 10.36
CA ASN A 75 40.77 34.79 9.56
C ASN A 75 40.80 36.18 10.20
N ILE A 76 41.65 36.36 11.22
CA ILE A 76 41.75 37.66 11.89
C ILE A 76 42.28 38.82 11.01
N GLU A 77 42.77 38.55 9.80
CA GLU A 77 43.42 39.57 8.96
C GLU A 77 42.46 40.42 8.13
N ASP A 78 41.20 40.02 7.97
CA ASP A 78 40.22 40.79 7.18
C ASP A 78 39.47 41.82 8.02
N ASP A 79 39.08 41.47 9.25
CA ASP A 79 38.20 42.29 10.09
C ASP A 79 38.62 42.37 11.57
N ASP A 80 39.84 41.92 11.88
CA ASP A 80 40.42 41.88 13.23
C ASP A 80 39.67 40.94 14.21
N ILE A 81 38.79 40.06 13.74
CA ILE A 81 37.98 39.15 14.55
C ILE A 81 38.20 37.68 14.14
N GLU A 82 38.40 36.79 15.11
CA GLU A 82 38.12 35.36 14.95
C GLU A 82 36.89 35.03 15.80
N ILE A 83 35.96 34.24 15.27
CA ILE A 83 34.75 33.87 16.00
C ILE A 83 34.41 32.40 15.82
N LYS A 84 34.03 31.76 16.93
CA LYS A 84 33.48 30.42 16.94
C LYS A 84 32.14 30.44 17.64
N ILE A 85 31.15 29.79 17.06
CA ILE A 85 29.80 29.71 17.61
C ILE A 85 29.48 28.24 17.85
N TRP A 86 29.03 27.94 19.06
CA TRP A 86 28.55 26.62 19.46
C TRP A 86 27.08 26.70 19.83
N LYS A 87 26.35 25.64 19.51
CA LYS A 87 25.05 25.38 20.09
C LYS A 87 25.21 25.04 21.57
N GLN A 88 24.58 25.82 22.44
CA GLN A 88 24.68 25.67 23.90
C GLN A 88 23.59 24.79 24.49
N ALA A 89 22.39 24.81 23.90
CA ALA A 89 21.23 24.04 24.34
C ALA A 89 20.37 23.63 23.13
N PRO A 90 19.38 22.73 23.31
CA PRO A 90 18.49 22.35 22.22
C PRO A 90 17.81 23.55 21.56
N ILE A 91 17.83 23.58 20.23
CA ILE A 91 17.09 24.51 19.39
C ILE A 91 15.61 24.25 19.61
N LYS A 92 14.81 25.31 19.73
CA LYS A 92 13.35 25.22 19.76
C LYS A 92 12.75 25.71 18.45
N ILE A 93 11.83 24.95 17.87
CA ILE A 93 11.13 25.30 16.64
C ILE A 93 9.63 25.34 16.92
N GLN A 94 9.01 26.49 16.68
CA GLN A 94 7.58 26.71 16.91
C GLN A 94 6.98 27.57 15.81
N ASN A 95 5.65 27.63 15.74
CA ASN A 95 4.99 28.61 14.87
C ASN A 95 5.31 30.05 15.30
N ASP A 96 5.50 30.93 14.32
CA ASP A 96 5.54 32.36 14.59
C ASP A 96 4.13 32.84 15.00
N PRO A 97 3.92 33.37 16.22
CA PRO A 97 2.61 33.86 16.66
C PRO A 97 2.03 34.95 15.76
N ALA A 98 2.87 35.74 15.09
CA ALA A 98 2.44 36.79 14.17
C ALA A 98 2.01 36.22 12.80
N HIS A 99 2.56 35.07 12.41
CA HIS A 99 2.30 34.43 11.11
C HIS A 99 2.17 32.90 11.24
N PRO A 100 1.20 32.40 12.03
CA PRO A 100 1.18 31.02 12.52
C PRO A 100 1.01 29.94 11.43
N ASN A 101 0.59 30.35 10.22
CA ASN A 101 0.38 29.46 9.08
C ASN A 101 1.44 29.63 7.96
N LYS A 102 2.49 30.43 8.18
CA LYS A 102 3.46 30.78 7.12
C LYS A 102 4.92 30.74 7.57
N LYS A 103 5.22 31.07 8.83
CA LYS A 103 6.60 31.19 9.30
C LYS A 103 6.85 30.37 10.55
N LEU A 104 8.05 29.79 10.61
CA LEU A 104 8.59 29.19 11.82
C LEU A 104 9.38 30.24 12.60
N LYS A 105 9.30 30.18 13.92
CA LYS A 105 10.20 30.86 14.84
C LYS A 105 11.16 29.83 15.40
N THR A 106 12.45 30.04 15.16
CA THR A 106 13.53 29.19 15.66
C THR A 106 14.30 29.95 16.73
N ILE A 107 14.47 29.32 17.90
CA ILE A 107 15.21 29.86 19.03
C ILE A 107 16.46 29.02 19.22
N LEU A 108 17.63 29.63 19.03
CA LEU A 108 18.93 28.99 19.10
C LEU A 108 19.75 29.61 20.25
N PRO A 109 19.84 28.93 21.40
CA PRO A 109 20.79 29.27 22.44
C PRO A 109 22.21 28.89 22.02
N LEU A 110 23.12 29.87 22.06
CA LEU A 110 24.49 29.72 21.61
C LEU A 110 25.51 30.19 22.65
N LYS A 111 26.72 29.69 22.47
CA LYS A 111 27.95 30.24 23.03
C LYS A 111 28.80 30.76 21.87
N ALA A 112 29.32 31.96 21.96
CA ALA A 112 30.31 32.52 21.04
C ALA A 112 31.65 32.69 21.76
N THR A 113 32.74 32.30 21.13
CA THR A 113 34.11 32.62 21.53
C THR A 113 34.63 33.56 20.48
N ILE A 114 34.96 34.77 20.90
CA ILE A 114 35.38 35.84 20.01
C ILE A 114 36.78 36.23 20.43
N LYS A 115 37.70 36.24 19.48
CA LYS A 115 39.06 36.72 19.67
C LYS A 115 39.22 37.97 18.82
N TYR A 116 39.48 39.09 19.47
CA TYR A 116 39.55 40.39 18.82
C TYR A 116 40.96 40.97 18.88
N ARG A 117 41.47 41.47 17.75
CA ARG A 117 42.75 42.17 17.65
C ARG A 117 42.55 43.66 17.90
N ILE A 118 43.20 44.17 18.93
CA ILE A 118 43.18 45.57 19.35
C ILE A 118 44.55 46.15 19.08
N GLY A 119 44.63 47.21 18.29
CA GLY A 119 45.92 47.86 18.03
C GLY A 119 45.90 48.86 16.90
N THR A 120 47.07 49.45 16.62
CA THR A 120 47.26 50.35 15.48
C THR A 120 48.62 50.12 14.86
N LYS A 121 48.69 50.22 13.54
CA LYS A 121 49.95 50.26 12.80
C LYS A 121 50.37 51.72 12.65
N LYS A 122 51.38 52.15 13.41
CA LYS A 122 51.97 53.49 13.31
C LYS A 122 53.46 53.39 13.03
N LEU A 123 53.93 54.16 12.05
CA LEU A 123 55.36 54.26 11.68
C LEU A 123 56.03 52.91 11.38
N GLY A 124 55.30 51.97 10.77
CA GLY A 124 55.83 50.65 10.42
C GLY A 124 55.96 49.65 11.57
N VAL A 125 55.56 50.01 12.79
CA VAL A 125 55.49 49.10 13.94
C VAL A 125 54.04 48.68 14.17
N GLU A 126 53.82 47.38 14.19
CA GLU A 126 52.53 46.75 14.48
C GLU A 126 52.40 46.53 15.98
N LEU A 127 51.58 47.35 16.63
CA LEU A 127 51.28 47.23 18.07
C LEU A 127 49.88 46.61 18.23
N TYR A 128 49.79 45.32 17.97
CA TYR A 128 48.56 44.54 18.12
C TYR A 128 48.59 43.68 19.39
N ASP A 129 47.45 43.59 20.07
CA ASP A 129 47.17 42.67 21.16
C ASP A 129 45.88 41.91 20.85
N THR A 130 45.80 40.61 21.13
CA THR A 130 44.60 39.81 20.87
C THR A 130 43.94 39.40 22.17
N ARG A 131 42.63 39.61 22.29
CA ARG A 131 41.84 39.27 23.47
C ARG A 131 40.71 38.33 23.12
N GLU A 132 40.64 37.21 23.84
CA GLU A 132 39.56 36.23 23.71
C GLU A 132 38.51 36.41 24.81
N PHE A 133 37.24 36.30 24.45
CA PHE A 133 36.13 36.32 25.41
C PHE A 133 35.02 35.38 24.95
N ASN A 134 34.23 34.93 25.93
CA ASN A 134 33.13 33.99 25.74
C ASN A 134 31.81 34.68 26.06
N LEU A 135 30.84 34.59 25.18
CA LEU A 135 29.51 35.15 25.35
C LEU A 135 28.45 34.06 25.18
N ASN A 136 27.40 34.12 25.98
CA ASN A 136 26.22 33.29 25.79
C ASN A 136 25.08 34.18 25.31
N GLY A 137 24.33 33.71 24.32
CA GLY A 137 23.21 34.48 23.78
C GLY A 137 22.14 33.58 23.19
N VAL A 138 21.04 34.20 22.81
CA VAL A 138 19.90 33.54 22.18
C VAL A 138 19.60 34.23 20.86
N ILE A 139 19.76 33.50 19.75
CA ILE A 139 19.32 33.96 18.44
C ILE A 139 17.85 33.64 18.27
N THR A 140 17.08 34.61 17.77
CA THR A 140 15.75 34.39 17.20
C THR A 140 15.82 34.50 15.67
N LEU A 141 15.36 33.45 15.00
CA LEU A 141 15.27 33.38 13.54
C LEU A 141 13.81 33.23 13.11
N SER A 142 13.50 33.70 11.91
CA SER A 142 12.20 33.52 11.26
C SER A 142 12.39 32.85 9.91
N SER A 143 11.77 31.69 9.71
CA SER A 143 11.95 30.89 8.50
C SER A 143 10.65 30.82 7.71
N GLU A 144 10.68 31.25 6.45
CA GLU A 144 9.61 30.95 5.49
C GLU A 144 9.80 29.54 4.97
N VAL A 145 8.73 28.76 4.97
CA VAL A 145 8.79 27.33 4.64
C VAL A 145 8.11 27.08 3.31
N THR A 146 8.80 26.34 2.43
CA THR A 146 8.22 25.84 1.18
C THR A 146 8.51 24.35 1.04
N LEU A 147 7.57 23.62 0.44
CA LEU A 147 7.75 22.21 0.11
C LEU A 147 7.53 22.06 -1.39
N SER A 148 8.55 21.55 -2.08
CA SER A 148 8.46 21.21 -3.50
C SER A 148 9.05 19.81 -3.69
N ASN A 149 8.35 18.96 -4.45
CA ASN A 149 8.83 17.61 -4.79
C ASN A 149 9.40 16.84 -3.60
N TRP A 150 8.66 16.78 -2.49
CA TRP A 150 9.04 15.99 -1.29
C TRP A 150 10.22 16.54 -0.48
N LYS A 151 10.74 17.70 -0.87
CA LYS A 151 11.90 18.34 -0.25
C LYS A 151 11.47 19.66 0.39
N MET A 152 11.49 19.71 1.72
CA MET A 152 11.24 20.96 2.42
C MET A 152 12.46 21.85 2.24
N SER A 153 12.22 23.12 1.93
CA SER A 153 13.26 24.14 1.94
C SER A 153 12.76 25.32 2.75
N THR A 154 13.67 25.93 3.48
CA THR A 154 13.38 27.15 4.22
C THR A 154 14.20 28.30 3.69
N LYS A 155 13.68 29.49 3.90
CA LYS A 155 14.43 30.73 3.78
C LYS A 155 14.44 31.39 5.14
N THR A 156 15.56 31.27 5.83
CA THR A 156 15.71 31.78 7.19
C THR A 156 16.22 33.21 7.19
N GLU A 157 15.63 34.03 8.07
CA GLU A 157 16.02 35.41 8.30
C GLU A 157 16.32 35.60 9.79
N PHE A 158 17.51 36.13 10.08
CA PHE A 158 17.93 36.49 11.42
C PHE A 158 17.15 37.72 11.91
N LYS A 159 16.47 37.57 13.06
CA LYS A 159 15.63 38.64 13.64
C LYS A 159 16.32 39.36 14.78
N SER A 160 16.87 38.62 15.74
CA SER A 160 17.54 39.21 16.89
C SER A 160 18.58 38.27 17.48
N LEU A 161 19.51 38.86 18.23
CA LEU A 161 20.41 38.16 19.14
C LEU A 161 20.43 38.92 20.46
N ASP A 162 20.02 38.21 21.50
CA ASP A 162 19.96 38.72 22.86
C ASP A 162 21.09 38.05 23.66
N TRP A 163 22.08 38.85 24.06
CA TRP A 163 23.17 38.36 24.92
C TRP A 163 22.68 38.21 26.36
N ASN A 164 22.96 37.07 26.99
CA ASN A 164 22.55 36.79 28.37
C ASN A 164 23.23 37.72 29.38
N GLU A 165 24.45 38.15 29.06
CA GLU A 165 25.26 39.07 29.85
C GLU A 165 25.77 40.18 28.95
N SER A 166 25.93 41.39 29.51
CA SER A 166 26.54 42.49 28.77
C SER A 166 27.99 42.11 28.44
N PRO A 167 28.38 42.10 27.16
CA PRO A 167 29.71 41.67 26.79
C PRO A 167 30.70 42.70 27.35
N THR A 168 31.59 42.27 28.26
CA THR A 168 32.60 43.12 28.90
C THR A 168 33.98 42.48 28.78
N MET A 169 35.02 43.31 28.68
CA MET A 169 36.42 42.89 28.63
C MET A 169 37.20 43.59 29.74
N ASN A 170 38.06 42.85 30.45
CA ASN A 170 38.95 43.43 31.45
C ASN A 170 40.19 44.01 30.78
N VAL A 171 40.32 45.33 30.79
CA VAL A 171 41.45 46.06 30.24
C VAL A 171 42.07 46.89 31.36
N PHE A 172 43.34 46.63 31.70
CA PHE A 172 44.05 47.32 32.79
C PHE A 172 43.30 47.31 34.14
N GLY A 173 42.62 46.21 34.49
CA GLY A 173 41.90 46.08 35.75
C GLY A 173 40.51 46.73 35.78
N LYS A 174 40.00 47.21 34.65
CA LYS A 174 38.63 47.78 34.51
C LYS A 174 37.81 46.95 33.51
N ASN A 175 36.57 46.64 33.87
CA ASN A 175 35.60 46.00 32.97
C ASN A 175 35.02 47.05 32.01
N MET A 176 35.39 46.95 30.73
CA MET A 176 34.92 47.80 29.64
C MET A 176 33.80 47.09 28.88
N PRO A 177 32.61 47.69 28.70
CA PRO A 177 31.59 47.15 27.79
C PRO A 177 32.17 47.09 26.37
N ILE A 178 32.01 45.95 25.69
CA ILE A 178 32.48 45.72 24.32
C ILE A 178 31.32 45.52 23.34
N THR A 179 30.14 46.01 23.68
CA THR A 179 28.92 45.96 22.83
C THR A 179 29.15 46.57 21.45
N TYR A 180 30.04 47.57 21.32
CA TYR A 180 30.42 48.19 20.04
C TYR A 180 31.24 47.26 19.12
N LEU A 181 31.94 46.27 19.66
CA LEU A 181 32.70 45.28 18.89
C LEU A 181 31.84 44.09 18.48
N VAL A 182 30.90 43.72 19.34
CA VAL A 182 30.09 42.50 19.16
C VAL A 182 28.95 42.70 18.17
N ASN A 183 28.36 43.91 18.09
CA ASN A 183 27.25 44.17 17.17
C ASN A 183 27.65 44.08 15.68
N PRO A 184 28.79 44.62 15.22
CA PRO A 184 29.28 44.40 13.85
C PRO A 184 29.60 42.93 13.56
N ALA A 185 30.12 42.19 14.55
CA ALA A 185 30.46 40.77 14.40
C ALA A 185 29.24 39.90 14.04
N ILE A 186 28.02 40.33 14.38
CA ILE A 186 26.77 39.67 13.95
C ILE A 186 26.69 39.57 12.43
N SER A 187 27.15 40.60 11.71
CA SER A 187 27.11 40.60 10.24
C SER A 187 28.00 39.53 9.61
N ILE A 188 29.05 39.09 10.31
CA ILE A 188 30.01 38.07 9.85
C ILE A 188 29.32 36.70 9.78
N PHE A 189 28.67 36.29 10.88
CA PHE A 189 28.11 34.94 10.98
C PHE A 189 26.62 34.83 10.62
N LYS A 190 25.92 35.97 10.48
CA LYS A 190 24.47 35.99 10.23
C LYS A 190 24.06 35.09 9.08
N SER A 191 24.69 35.26 7.90
CA SER A 191 24.29 34.50 6.71
C SER A 191 24.56 33.00 6.85
N ASP A 192 25.60 32.61 7.58
CA ASP A 192 25.97 31.20 7.69
C ASP A 192 25.19 30.47 8.77
N ILE A 193 24.75 31.18 9.82
CA ILE A 193 23.73 30.65 10.74
C ILE A 193 22.39 30.49 10.01
N GLU A 194 21.96 31.46 9.20
CA GLU A 194 20.75 31.34 8.37
C GLU A 194 20.82 30.10 7.47
N LYS A 195 21.92 29.93 6.71
CA LYS A 195 22.14 28.76 5.84
C LYS A 195 22.26 27.44 6.59
N SER A 196 22.95 27.42 7.74
CA SER A 196 23.09 26.20 8.56
C SER A 196 21.74 25.71 9.07
N ILE A 197 20.87 26.64 9.49
CA ILE A 197 19.51 26.31 9.90
C ILE A 197 18.67 25.86 8.70
N ASP A 198 18.79 26.54 7.55
CA ASP A 198 18.11 26.12 6.32
C ASP A 198 18.53 24.70 5.90
N THR A 199 19.82 24.39 5.95
CA THR A 199 20.37 23.08 5.60
C THR A 199 19.91 22.00 6.57
N ALA A 200 19.97 22.26 7.88
CA ALA A 200 19.54 21.29 8.88
C ALA A 200 18.02 21.01 8.82
N ILE A 201 17.19 22.03 8.58
CA ILE A 201 15.74 21.83 8.39
C ILE A 201 15.49 21.06 7.08
N GLU A 202 16.16 21.40 5.99
CA GLU A 202 16.06 20.70 4.70
C GLU A 202 16.43 19.21 4.83
N GLU A 203 17.55 18.89 5.47
CA GLU A 203 18.01 17.51 5.71
C GLU A 203 17.11 16.75 6.67
N SER A 204 16.55 17.43 7.68
CA SER A 204 15.60 16.81 8.62
C SER A 204 14.30 16.34 7.96
N MET A 205 14.03 16.81 6.73
CA MET A 205 12.76 16.63 6.03
C MET A 205 12.93 16.15 4.57
N ASP A 206 14.00 15.43 4.26
CA ASP A 206 14.04 14.64 3.02
C ASP A 206 13.13 13.40 3.17
N PHE A 207 11.84 13.58 2.89
CA PHE A 207 10.87 12.50 2.99
C PHE A 207 10.98 11.50 1.86
N LYS A 208 11.63 11.84 0.75
CA LYS A 208 11.59 10.99 -0.44
C LYS A 208 12.15 9.59 -0.17
N PRO A 209 13.34 9.41 0.45
CA PRO A 209 13.83 8.08 0.81
C PRO A 209 12.89 7.34 1.76
N ASN A 210 12.36 8.04 2.77
CA ASN A 210 11.49 7.46 3.79
C ASN A 210 10.12 7.03 3.21
N VAL A 211 9.56 7.82 2.31
CA VAL A 211 8.31 7.51 1.59
C VAL A 211 8.51 6.32 0.67
N LEU A 212 9.61 6.26 -0.08
CA LEU A 212 9.90 5.12 -0.95
C LEU A 212 10.14 3.84 -0.14
N ALA A 213 10.84 3.92 0.99
CA ALA A 213 11.03 2.78 1.89
C ALA A 213 9.70 2.30 2.50
N ALA A 214 8.83 3.22 2.94
CA ALA A 214 7.52 2.89 3.45
C ALA A 214 6.63 2.26 2.36
N LEU A 215 6.65 2.80 1.14
CA LEU A 215 5.93 2.24 0.01
C LEU A 215 6.41 0.83 -0.34
N GLU A 216 7.71 0.55 -0.28
CA GLU A 216 8.24 -0.80 -0.48
C GLU A 216 7.62 -1.81 0.48
N LYS A 217 7.52 -1.44 1.77
CA LYS A 217 6.87 -2.29 2.79
C LYS A 217 5.39 -2.49 2.51
N VAL A 218 4.66 -1.44 2.16
CA VAL A 218 3.23 -1.52 1.81
C VAL A 218 2.99 -2.35 0.55
N CYS A 219 3.92 -2.32 -0.41
CA CYS A 219 3.83 -3.08 -1.65
C CYS A 219 4.30 -4.55 -1.52
N THR A 220 4.71 -4.97 -0.31
CA THR A 220 5.01 -6.36 -0.03
C THR A 220 3.71 -7.18 -0.07
N PRO A 221 3.64 -8.28 -0.85
CA PRO A 221 2.43 -9.07 -0.97
C PRO A 221 1.87 -9.56 0.38
N LEU A 222 0.62 -9.17 0.66
CA LEU A 222 -0.07 -9.40 1.92
C LEU A 222 -1.06 -10.56 1.77
N LYS A 223 -1.01 -11.55 2.68
CA LYS A 223 -2.01 -12.62 2.70
C LYS A 223 -3.32 -12.10 3.29
N MET A 224 -4.38 -12.11 2.50
CA MET A 224 -5.71 -11.59 2.87
C MET A 224 -6.62 -12.66 3.46
N ASN A 225 -6.43 -13.92 3.06
CA ASN A 225 -7.24 -15.03 3.52
C ASN A 225 -6.39 -16.32 3.52
N ASP A 226 -6.39 -17.03 4.65
CA ASP A 226 -5.65 -18.29 4.80
C ASP A 226 -6.34 -19.46 4.09
N THR A 227 -7.67 -19.55 4.20
CA THR A 227 -8.50 -20.62 3.62
C THR A 227 -8.38 -20.69 2.10
N TYR A 228 -8.41 -19.54 1.44
CA TYR A 228 -8.33 -19.43 -0.02
C TYR A 228 -6.94 -19.07 -0.54
N GLU A 229 -5.93 -19.02 0.35
CA GLU A 229 -4.55 -18.66 0.00
C GLU A 229 -4.49 -17.38 -0.87
N THR A 230 -5.27 -16.36 -0.51
CA THR A 230 -5.41 -15.15 -1.33
C THR A 230 -4.41 -14.09 -0.92
N TRP A 231 -3.70 -13.52 -1.89
CA TRP A 231 -2.64 -12.53 -1.69
C TRP A 231 -2.97 -11.22 -2.38
N LEU A 232 -2.91 -10.10 -1.67
CA LEU A 232 -2.98 -8.76 -2.23
C LEU A 232 -1.59 -8.33 -2.69
N ARG A 233 -1.48 -7.84 -3.92
CA ARG A 233 -0.30 -7.18 -4.48
C ARG A 233 -0.67 -5.76 -4.92
N ILE A 234 0.16 -4.80 -4.53
CA ILE A 234 0.02 -3.39 -4.90
C ILE A 234 1.25 -3.01 -5.72
N VAL A 235 1.02 -2.41 -6.89
CA VAL A 235 2.08 -1.99 -7.81
C VAL A 235 1.97 -0.48 -8.06
N PRO A 236 2.79 0.34 -7.40
CA PRO A 236 2.74 1.79 -7.55
C PRO A 236 3.25 2.21 -8.93
N VAL A 237 2.62 3.24 -9.49
CA VAL A 237 2.97 3.82 -10.79
C VAL A 237 3.36 5.29 -10.63
N GLU A 238 2.53 6.05 -9.92
CA GLU A 238 2.78 7.46 -9.64
C GLU A 238 2.49 7.77 -8.18
N VAL A 239 3.25 8.68 -7.60
CA VAL A 239 3.00 9.24 -6.27
C VAL A 239 2.89 10.74 -6.40
N TYR A 240 1.83 11.27 -5.82
CA TYR A 240 1.47 12.68 -5.85
C TYR A 240 1.71 13.31 -4.49
N SER A 241 2.10 14.59 -4.48
CA SER A 241 2.18 15.40 -3.26
C SER A 241 1.63 16.80 -3.52
N THR A 242 0.93 17.35 -2.54
CA THR A 242 0.62 18.79 -2.49
C THR A 242 1.75 19.58 -1.83
N ASN A 243 1.68 20.91 -1.89
CA ASN A 243 2.53 21.76 -1.05
C ASN A 243 2.10 21.61 0.41
N ALA A 244 3.08 21.50 1.32
CA ALA A 244 2.80 21.42 2.75
C ALA A 244 2.12 22.69 3.25
N LYS A 245 1.21 22.50 4.22
CA LYS A 245 0.55 23.60 4.93
C LYS A 245 0.90 23.53 6.40
N LEU A 246 1.41 24.62 6.94
CA LEU A 246 1.65 24.77 8.36
C LEU A 246 0.34 25.13 9.06
N LYS A 247 -0.07 24.30 10.03
CA LYS A 247 -1.29 24.50 10.82
C LYS A 247 -1.15 23.83 12.19
N ASN A 248 -1.44 24.55 13.27
CA ASN A 248 -1.50 23.99 14.64
C ASN A 248 -0.24 23.19 15.04
N ASP A 249 0.94 23.78 14.87
CA ASP A 249 2.27 23.16 15.12
C ASP A 249 2.53 21.85 14.35
N GLN A 250 1.92 21.72 13.17
CA GLN A 250 2.05 20.57 12.30
C GLN A 250 2.16 21.00 10.83
N PHE A 251 2.93 20.25 10.05
CA PHE A 251 2.88 20.28 8.60
C PHE A 251 1.88 19.24 8.10
N LEU A 252 0.90 19.71 7.35
CA LEU A 252 -0.07 18.88 6.63
C LEU A 252 0.42 18.72 5.19
N LEU A 253 0.67 17.48 4.79
CA LEU A 253 1.06 17.09 3.44
C LEU A 253 0.03 16.10 2.91
N ASP A 254 -0.72 16.48 1.87
CA ASP A 254 -1.58 15.50 1.21
C ASP A 254 -0.73 14.73 0.20
N MET A 255 -0.72 13.40 0.33
CA MET A 255 -0.13 12.52 -0.68
C MET A 255 -1.18 11.66 -1.35
N GLY A 256 -0.87 11.25 -2.57
CA GLY A 256 -1.70 10.35 -3.33
C GLY A 256 -0.84 9.32 -4.03
N MET A 257 -1.41 8.18 -4.37
CA MET A 257 -0.75 7.15 -5.13
C MET A 257 -1.68 6.63 -6.21
N LYS A 258 -1.19 6.60 -7.44
CA LYS A 258 -1.77 5.82 -8.53
C LYS A 258 -1.08 4.46 -8.55
N CYS A 259 -1.84 3.38 -8.44
CA CYS A 259 -1.30 2.03 -8.39
C CYS A 259 -2.22 1.02 -9.07
N ASN A 260 -1.66 -0.10 -9.52
CA ASN A 260 -2.44 -1.27 -9.90
C ASN A 260 -2.58 -2.19 -8.69
N MET A 261 -3.79 -2.66 -8.42
CA MET A 261 -4.07 -3.57 -7.31
C MET A 261 -4.57 -4.91 -7.84
N GLU A 262 -3.97 -5.99 -7.36
CA GLU A 262 -4.28 -7.35 -7.78
C GLU A 262 -4.49 -8.22 -6.53
N THR A 263 -5.48 -9.09 -6.54
CA THR A 263 -5.56 -10.19 -5.58
C THR A 263 -5.34 -11.51 -6.31
N ILE A 264 -4.35 -12.28 -5.88
CA ILE A 264 -3.92 -13.51 -6.57
C ILE A 264 -4.21 -14.69 -5.65
N ILE A 265 -4.90 -15.69 -6.18
CA ILE A 265 -5.25 -16.92 -5.45
C ILE A 265 -4.09 -17.93 -5.59
N GLY A 266 -3.78 -18.62 -4.49
CA GLY A 266 -2.81 -19.71 -4.46
C GLY A 266 -1.44 -19.25 -3.98
N LYS A 267 -0.42 -19.39 -4.84
CA LYS A 267 0.97 -19.11 -4.44
C LYS A 267 1.19 -17.62 -4.14
N LYS A 268 2.03 -17.35 -3.15
CA LYS A 268 2.48 -15.98 -2.85
C LYS A 268 3.10 -15.36 -4.09
N PRO A 269 2.58 -14.23 -4.60
CA PRO A 269 3.16 -13.57 -5.75
C PRO A 269 4.46 -12.86 -5.35
N GLU A 270 5.34 -12.64 -6.33
CA GLU A 270 6.49 -11.75 -6.15
C GLU A 270 6.04 -10.28 -6.15
N SER A 271 6.79 -9.45 -5.42
CA SER A 271 6.61 -8.00 -5.46
C SER A 271 7.03 -7.46 -6.82
N LYS A 272 6.24 -6.52 -7.35
CA LYS A 272 6.59 -5.76 -8.56
C LYS A 272 7.02 -4.32 -8.24
N TYR A 273 7.32 -4.05 -6.97
CA TYR A 273 7.79 -2.74 -6.53
C TYR A 273 9.15 -2.41 -7.16
N SER A 274 9.31 -1.15 -7.60
CA SER A 274 10.59 -0.65 -8.11
C SER A 274 10.62 0.87 -7.96
N ALA A 275 11.45 1.35 -7.02
CA ALA A 275 11.55 2.78 -6.72
C ALA A 275 11.88 3.64 -7.96
N SER A 276 12.71 3.13 -8.87
CA SER A 276 13.11 3.84 -10.10
C SER A 276 12.01 3.92 -11.16
N LYS A 277 10.95 3.10 -11.06
CA LYS A 277 9.81 3.11 -11.99
C LYS A 277 8.65 3.97 -11.51
N ILE A 278 8.72 4.50 -10.28
CA ILE A 278 7.66 5.32 -9.70
C ILE A 278 7.89 6.78 -10.07
N ALA A 279 6.91 7.40 -10.74
CA ALA A 279 6.95 8.82 -11.04
C ALA A 279 6.47 9.65 -9.84
N LEU A 280 7.31 10.56 -9.34
CA LEU A 280 6.93 11.52 -8.30
C LEU A 280 6.44 12.82 -8.96
N LYS A 281 5.21 13.26 -8.64
CA LYS A 281 4.59 14.42 -9.29
C LYS A 281 3.96 15.38 -8.28
N PRO A 282 4.28 16.68 -8.31
CA PRO A 282 3.55 17.67 -7.51
C PRO A 282 2.17 17.94 -8.11
N VAL A 283 1.16 18.14 -7.28
CA VAL A 283 -0.21 18.47 -7.68
C VAL A 283 -0.82 19.53 -6.77
N ALA A 284 -1.75 20.34 -7.28
CA ALA A 284 -2.38 21.40 -6.49
C ALA A 284 -3.37 20.87 -5.43
N LYS A 285 -4.03 19.75 -5.72
CA LYS A 285 -5.03 19.13 -4.85
C LYS A 285 -5.08 17.63 -5.10
N ILE A 286 -5.34 16.89 -4.03
CA ILE A 286 -5.60 15.45 -4.07
C ILE A 286 -7.03 15.24 -3.55
N PRO A 287 -7.88 14.49 -4.27
CA PRO A 287 -9.21 14.15 -3.78
C PRO A 287 -9.14 13.37 -2.47
N ASN A 288 -10.02 13.68 -1.52
CA ASN A 288 -10.06 12.99 -0.23
C ASN A 288 -10.69 11.58 -0.28
N GLN A 289 -11.06 11.11 -1.47
CA GLN A 289 -11.70 9.82 -1.68
C GLN A 289 -10.71 8.84 -2.30
N ILE A 290 -10.76 7.60 -1.83
CA ILE A 290 -10.02 6.48 -2.40
C ILE A 290 -10.93 5.76 -3.38
N SER A 291 -10.35 5.36 -4.50
CA SER A 291 -10.98 4.42 -5.42
C SER A 291 -9.99 3.31 -5.70
N ALA A 292 -10.23 2.16 -5.08
CA ALA A 292 -9.46 0.94 -5.29
C ALA A 292 -10.17 0.09 -6.36
N ASN A 293 -9.53 -0.05 -7.51
CA ASN A 293 -9.93 -0.94 -8.59
C ASN A 293 -8.99 -2.16 -8.53
N ILE A 294 -9.55 -3.32 -8.20
CA ILE A 294 -8.82 -4.54 -7.89
C ILE A 294 -9.13 -5.60 -8.95
N ALA A 295 -8.09 -6.16 -9.55
CA ALA A 295 -8.21 -7.35 -10.38
C ALA A 295 -7.95 -8.61 -9.54
N ALA A 296 -8.98 -9.40 -9.30
CA ALA A 296 -8.88 -10.69 -8.62
C ALA A 296 -8.62 -11.80 -9.63
N ILE A 297 -7.42 -12.37 -9.56
CA ILE A 297 -6.88 -13.31 -10.54
C ILE A 297 -6.85 -14.71 -9.93
N SER A 298 -7.51 -15.64 -10.59
CA SER A 298 -7.45 -17.07 -10.26
C SER A 298 -7.05 -17.85 -11.50
N THR A 299 -5.98 -18.64 -11.40
CA THR A 299 -5.69 -19.58 -12.47
C THR A 299 -6.81 -20.62 -12.55
N TYR A 300 -6.98 -21.23 -13.71
CA TYR A 300 -7.95 -22.31 -13.87
C TYR A 300 -7.69 -23.48 -12.93
N ALA A 301 -6.41 -23.77 -12.61
CA ALA A 301 -6.04 -24.80 -11.66
C ALA A 301 -6.45 -24.44 -10.22
N ASP A 302 -6.20 -23.21 -9.78
CA ASP A 302 -6.57 -22.75 -8.43
C ASP A 302 -8.09 -22.70 -8.26
N ALA A 303 -8.79 -22.19 -9.27
CA ALA A 303 -10.25 -22.19 -9.27
C ALA A 303 -10.83 -23.63 -9.30
N SER A 304 -10.21 -24.56 -10.04
CA SER A 304 -10.60 -25.99 -10.02
C SER A 304 -10.47 -26.61 -8.62
N LYS A 305 -9.38 -26.28 -7.90
CA LYS A 305 -9.16 -26.73 -6.52
C LYS A 305 -10.29 -26.25 -5.60
N ILE A 306 -10.62 -24.95 -5.66
CA ILE A 306 -11.70 -24.36 -4.85
C ILE A 306 -13.06 -24.98 -5.21
N MET A 307 -13.37 -25.11 -6.50
CA MET A 307 -14.63 -25.71 -6.96
C MET A 307 -14.75 -27.17 -6.52
N THR A 308 -13.67 -27.93 -6.58
CA THR A 308 -13.66 -29.32 -6.09
C THR A 308 -13.94 -29.38 -4.59
N THR A 309 -13.32 -28.52 -3.78
CA THR A 309 -13.60 -28.46 -2.33
C THR A 309 -15.07 -28.14 -2.04
N ASN A 310 -15.71 -27.30 -2.84
CA ASN A 310 -17.10 -26.89 -2.61
C ASN A 310 -18.13 -27.92 -3.11
N PHE A 311 -17.85 -28.60 -4.22
CA PHE A 311 -18.82 -29.45 -4.92
C PHE A 311 -18.58 -30.96 -4.76
N ALA A 312 -17.38 -31.40 -4.34
CA ALA A 312 -17.14 -32.83 -4.12
C ALA A 312 -18.09 -33.39 -3.05
N GLY A 313 -18.73 -34.52 -3.36
CA GLY A 313 -19.74 -35.16 -2.53
C GLY A 313 -21.15 -34.60 -2.72
N GLN A 314 -21.34 -33.46 -3.40
CA GLN A 314 -22.68 -32.97 -3.73
C GLN A 314 -23.39 -33.88 -4.72
N GLU A 315 -24.70 -33.97 -4.57
CA GLU A 315 -25.52 -34.85 -5.36
C GLU A 315 -26.59 -34.09 -6.16
N PHE A 316 -26.70 -34.43 -7.44
CA PHE A 316 -27.66 -33.82 -8.36
C PHE A 316 -28.61 -34.88 -8.90
N GLY A 317 -29.90 -34.56 -8.98
CA GLY A 317 -30.94 -35.48 -9.46
C GLY A 317 -31.91 -35.92 -8.37
N SER A 318 -32.75 -36.91 -8.67
CA SER A 318 -33.76 -37.44 -7.75
C SER A 318 -33.96 -38.95 -7.94
N GLY A 319 -34.24 -39.66 -6.85
CA GLY A 319 -34.41 -41.11 -6.82
C GLY A 319 -33.22 -41.86 -7.41
N ASN A 320 -33.48 -42.82 -8.30
CA ASN A 320 -32.46 -43.65 -8.95
C ASN A 320 -31.67 -42.90 -10.05
N LYS A 321 -31.99 -41.64 -10.34
CA LYS A 321 -31.33 -40.81 -11.37
C LYS A 321 -30.43 -39.74 -10.74
N LYS A 322 -29.69 -40.13 -9.71
CA LYS A 322 -28.80 -39.25 -8.96
C LYS A 322 -27.36 -39.40 -9.46
N ILE A 323 -26.62 -38.31 -9.46
CA ILE A 323 -25.16 -38.31 -9.67
C ILE A 323 -24.49 -37.60 -8.51
N THR A 324 -23.31 -38.06 -8.13
CA THR A 324 -22.48 -37.47 -7.08
C THR A 324 -21.21 -36.93 -7.71
N VAL A 325 -20.90 -35.66 -7.48
CA VAL A 325 -19.67 -35.03 -7.96
C VAL A 325 -18.48 -35.52 -7.13
N LYS A 326 -17.37 -35.84 -7.79
CA LYS A 326 -16.12 -36.24 -7.15
C LYS A 326 -15.02 -35.22 -7.34
N ASN A 327 -14.96 -34.62 -8.52
CA ASN A 327 -13.93 -33.65 -8.88
C ASN A 327 -14.49 -32.66 -9.91
N VAL A 328 -13.97 -31.43 -9.86
CA VAL A 328 -14.34 -30.34 -10.77
C VAL A 328 -13.06 -29.76 -11.34
N ALA A 329 -12.89 -29.86 -12.66
CA ALA A 329 -11.84 -29.15 -13.37
C ALA A 329 -12.45 -28.12 -14.30
N ILE A 330 -11.87 -26.93 -14.36
CA ILE A 330 -12.31 -25.85 -15.24
C ILE A 330 -11.14 -25.35 -16.08
N TRP A 331 -11.42 -24.87 -17.29
CA TRP A 331 -10.44 -24.22 -18.17
C TRP A 331 -11.11 -23.35 -19.22
N HIS A 332 -10.31 -22.59 -19.95
CA HIS A 332 -10.74 -21.75 -21.06
C HIS A 332 -10.79 -22.50 -22.39
N LYS A 333 -11.84 -22.27 -23.19
CA LYS A 333 -11.86 -22.65 -24.60
C LYS A 333 -12.83 -21.76 -25.40
N ASN A 334 -12.37 -21.14 -26.49
CA ASN A 334 -13.19 -20.33 -27.41
C ASN A 334 -14.06 -19.30 -26.67
N ASP A 335 -13.46 -18.49 -25.79
CA ASP A 335 -14.11 -17.47 -24.94
C ASP A 335 -15.12 -18.01 -23.92
N LYS A 336 -15.20 -19.33 -23.76
CA LYS A 336 -16.08 -20.00 -22.80
C LYS A 336 -15.29 -20.66 -21.69
N MET A 337 -15.94 -20.79 -20.55
CA MET A 337 -15.49 -21.71 -19.53
C MET A 337 -15.95 -23.12 -19.90
N VAL A 338 -15.03 -24.07 -19.83
CA VAL A 338 -15.34 -25.50 -19.86
C VAL A 338 -15.27 -26.03 -18.44
N ILE A 339 -16.26 -26.82 -18.05
CA ILE A 339 -16.35 -27.45 -16.73
C ILE A 339 -16.39 -28.97 -16.94
N ALA A 340 -15.38 -29.67 -16.43
CA ALA A 340 -15.37 -31.12 -16.32
C ALA A 340 -15.86 -31.54 -14.93
N LEU A 341 -16.94 -32.29 -14.90
CA LEU A 341 -17.51 -32.86 -13.69
C LEU A 341 -17.29 -34.36 -13.70
N ASP A 342 -16.41 -34.85 -12.83
CA ASP A 342 -16.25 -36.27 -12.61
C ASP A 342 -17.36 -36.74 -11.67
N VAL A 343 -18.23 -37.63 -12.15
CA VAL A 343 -19.45 -38.03 -11.45
C VAL A 343 -19.58 -39.55 -11.31
N LEU A 344 -20.25 -39.96 -10.24
CA LEU A 344 -20.66 -41.35 -9.99
C LEU A 344 -22.17 -41.45 -9.77
N GLY A 345 -22.75 -42.62 -9.97
CA GLY A 345 -24.16 -42.93 -9.70
C GLY A 345 -24.90 -43.41 -10.95
N SER A 346 -26.00 -42.75 -11.29
CA SER A 346 -26.78 -43.05 -12.51
C SER A 346 -25.99 -42.84 -13.80
N ILE A 347 -24.94 -42.02 -13.75
CA ILE A 347 -23.93 -41.84 -14.80
C ILE A 347 -22.57 -41.92 -14.12
N ASN A 348 -21.69 -42.78 -14.62
CA ASN A 348 -20.31 -42.88 -14.17
C ASN A 348 -19.38 -42.37 -15.27
N GLY A 349 -18.61 -41.31 -15.01
CA GLY A 349 -17.68 -40.74 -15.99
C GLY A 349 -17.55 -39.22 -15.86
N THR A 350 -17.04 -38.57 -16.91
CA THR A 350 -16.82 -37.11 -16.92
C THR A 350 -17.85 -36.43 -17.82
N LEU A 351 -18.59 -35.49 -17.25
CA LEU A 351 -19.50 -34.61 -17.99
C LEU A 351 -18.75 -33.31 -18.32
N TYR A 352 -18.68 -32.95 -19.61
CA TYR A 352 -18.13 -31.66 -20.01
C TYR A 352 -19.27 -30.70 -20.32
N LEU A 353 -19.30 -29.60 -19.59
CA LEU A 353 -20.20 -28.46 -19.78
C LEU A 353 -19.41 -27.28 -20.32
N THR A 354 -20.10 -26.37 -21.01
CA THR A 354 -19.53 -25.10 -21.46
C THR A 354 -20.53 -23.98 -21.29
N GLY A 355 -20.06 -22.79 -20.92
CA GLY A 355 -20.91 -21.62 -20.73
C GLY A 355 -20.10 -20.35 -20.47
N PHE A 356 -20.81 -19.22 -20.36
CA PHE A 356 -20.23 -17.91 -20.06
C PHE A 356 -20.51 -17.54 -18.59
N PRO A 357 -19.50 -17.43 -17.73
CA PRO A 357 -19.71 -16.96 -16.37
C PRO A 357 -20.04 -15.47 -16.39
N LEU A 358 -21.19 -15.11 -15.82
CA LEU A 358 -21.68 -13.74 -15.70
C LEU A 358 -22.00 -13.42 -14.25
N TYR A 359 -22.03 -12.13 -13.93
CA TYR A 359 -22.41 -11.61 -12.63
C TYR A 359 -23.69 -10.79 -12.75
N ASN A 360 -24.67 -11.05 -11.88
CA ASN A 360 -25.86 -10.24 -11.75
C ASN A 360 -25.70 -9.28 -10.54
N PRO A 361 -25.57 -7.96 -10.75
CA PRO A 361 -25.40 -7.00 -9.67
C PRO A 361 -26.64 -6.83 -8.78
N GLN A 362 -27.84 -7.14 -9.29
CA GLN A 362 -29.08 -7.02 -8.52
C GLN A 362 -29.24 -8.15 -7.51
N THR A 363 -29.02 -9.39 -7.94
CA THR A 363 -29.11 -10.58 -7.06
C THR A 363 -27.80 -10.90 -6.36
N LYS A 364 -26.70 -10.25 -6.76
CA LYS A 364 -25.32 -10.52 -6.32
C LYS A 364 -24.91 -11.98 -6.56
N GLU A 365 -25.32 -12.54 -7.69
CA GLU A 365 -25.07 -13.93 -8.04
C GLU A 365 -24.12 -14.04 -9.23
N ILE A 366 -23.19 -15.00 -9.14
CA ILE A 366 -22.48 -15.52 -10.30
C ILE A 366 -23.31 -16.65 -10.88
N TYR A 367 -23.48 -16.67 -12.21
CA TYR A 367 -24.22 -17.70 -12.93
C TYR A 367 -23.58 -17.97 -14.29
N PHE A 368 -23.96 -19.06 -14.93
CA PHE A 368 -23.49 -19.39 -16.28
C PHE A 368 -24.60 -19.13 -17.30
N ASP A 369 -24.37 -18.21 -18.23
CA ASP A 369 -25.23 -18.05 -19.40
C ASP A 369 -24.88 -19.11 -20.47
N LYS A 370 -25.92 -19.60 -21.15
CA LYS A 370 -25.83 -20.62 -22.20
C LYS A 370 -25.04 -21.87 -21.77
N LEU A 371 -25.27 -22.34 -20.55
CA LEU A 371 -24.70 -23.59 -20.06
C LEU A 371 -25.28 -24.78 -20.85
N ASP A 372 -24.44 -25.47 -21.63
CA ASP A 372 -24.81 -26.69 -22.35
C ASP A 372 -23.69 -27.73 -22.26
N TYR A 373 -24.00 -28.97 -22.60
CA TYR A 373 -23.00 -30.01 -22.78
C TYR A 373 -22.14 -29.73 -24.00
N VAL A 374 -20.85 -30.07 -23.90
CA VAL A 374 -20.00 -30.14 -25.08
C VAL A 374 -20.56 -31.20 -26.05
N LEU A 375 -20.44 -30.96 -27.36
CA LEU A 375 -21.09 -31.75 -28.42
C LEU A 375 -20.83 -33.26 -28.31
N ASP A 376 -19.60 -33.68 -28.00
CA ASP A 376 -19.26 -35.11 -27.83
C ASP A 376 -20.01 -35.71 -26.63
N THR A 377 -20.01 -35.02 -25.48
CA THR A 377 -20.79 -35.42 -24.29
C THR A 377 -22.26 -35.52 -24.60
N LYS A 378 -22.82 -34.53 -25.31
CA LYS A 378 -24.23 -34.52 -25.74
C LYS A 378 -24.56 -35.73 -26.61
N SER A 379 -23.73 -36.02 -27.60
CA SER A 379 -23.90 -37.14 -28.53
C SER A 379 -23.83 -38.50 -27.82
N LYS A 380 -22.93 -38.65 -26.84
CA LYS A 380 -22.80 -39.89 -26.07
C LYS A 380 -23.91 -40.09 -25.06
N LEU A 381 -24.36 -39.02 -24.39
CA LEU A 381 -25.52 -39.08 -23.50
C LEU A 381 -26.80 -39.46 -24.26
N MET A 382 -27.00 -38.93 -25.47
CA MET A 382 -28.13 -39.31 -26.35
C MET A 382 -28.14 -40.81 -26.70
N ARG A 383 -26.98 -41.48 -26.73
CA ARG A 383 -26.87 -42.92 -26.98
C ARG A 383 -27.10 -43.78 -25.74
N THR A 384 -27.23 -43.17 -24.56
CA THR A 384 -27.58 -43.87 -23.31
C THR A 384 -29.10 -43.84 -23.09
N ALA A 385 -29.65 -44.86 -22.40
CA ALA A 385 -31.06 -44.86 -21.98
C ALA A 385 -31.42 -43.72 -21.00
N ASN A 386 -30.42 -42.94 -20.56
CA ASN A 386 -30.55 -41.80 -19.66
C ASN A 386 -30.81 -40.46 -20.38
N TRP A 387 -31.12 -40.47 -21.69
CA TRP A 387 -31.37 -39.25 -22.47
C TRP A 387 -32.41 -38.30 -21.82
N LEU A 388 -33.47 -38.85 -21.21
CA LEU A 388 -34.50 -38.06 -20.51
C LEU A 388 -33.98 -37.32 -19.26
N ALA A 389 -32.88 -37.80 -18.66
CA ALA A 389 -32.29 -37.17 -17.49
C ALA A 389 -31.36 -36.00 -17.86
N GLN A 390 -30.88 -35.93 -19.11
CA GLN A 390 -29.87 -34.95 -19.52
C GLN A 390 -30.36 -33.49 -19.34
N GLY A 391 -31.57 -33.18 -19.81
CA GLY A 391 -32.15 -31.83 -19.64
C GLY A 391 -32.45 -31.49 -18.19
N TYR A 392 -32.93 -32.46 -17.40
CA TYR A 392 -33.21 -32.26 -15.98
C TYR A 392 -31.94 -32.05 -15.16
N ILE A 393 -30.90 -32.84 -15.42
CA ILE A 393 -29.59 -32.71 -14.76
C ILE A 393 -28.95 -31.38 -15.15
N LEU A 394 -28.95 -31.01 -16.43
CA LEU A 394 -28.41 -29.72 -16.88
C LEU A 394 -29.14 -28.54 -16.23
N LYS A 395 -30.47 -28.57 -16.21
CA LYS A 395 -31.28 -27.51 -15.56
C LYS A 395 -31.01 -27.45 -14.06
N LYS A 396 -30.89 -28.60 -13.39
CA LYS A 396 -30.53 -28.65 -11.96
C LYS A 396 -29.11 -28.14 -11.71
N MET A 397 -28.16 -28.45 -12.59
CA MET A 397 -26.81 -27.90 -12.54
C MET A 397 -26.84 -26.39 -12.77
N GLU A 398 -27.58 -25.89 -13.77
CA GLU A 398 -27.73 -24.46 -14.02
C GLU A 398 -28.33 -23.72 -12.81
N GLU A 399 -29.39 -24.28 -12.20
CA GLU A 399 -30.00 -23.77 -10.97
C GLU A 399 -29.00 -23.77 -9.80
N SER A 400 -28.21 -24.82 -9.62
CA SER A 400 -27.25 -24.95 -8.53
C SER A 400 -25.90 -24.25 -8.77
N CYS A 401 -25.58 -23.92 -10.02
CA CYS A 401 -24.42 -23.13 -10.42
C CYS A 401 -24.70 -21.62 -10.37
N ARG A 402 -25.89 -21.22 -9.90
CA ARG A 402 -26.16 -19.86 -9.43
C ARG A 402 -25.67 -19.75 -7.99
N TYR A 403 -24.61 -18.97 -7.79
CA TYR A 403 -23.98 -18.80 -6.49
C TYR A 403 -24.02 -17.33 -6.07
N SER A 404 -24.73 -17.04 -4.98
CA SER A 404 -24.66 -15.72 -4.38
C SER A 404 -23.29 -15.50 -3.77
N ILE A 405 -22.61 -14.44 -4.18
CA ILE A 405 -21.32 -14.03 -3.61
C ILE A 405 -21.49 -13.06 -2.44
N GLN A 406 -22.72 -12.80 -1.99
CA GLN A 406 -22.98 -11.80 -0.96
C GLN A 406 -22.21 -12.11 0.34
N ALA A 407 -22.21 -13.37 0.79
CA ALA A 407 -21.44 -13.77 1.98
C ALA A 407 -19.94 -13.50 1.79
N ASN A 408 -19.39 -13.78 0.62
CA ASN A 408 -17.97 -13.52 0.31
C ASN A 408 -17.65 -12.02 0.28
N LEU A 409 -18.56 -11.18 -0.23
CA LEU A 409 -18.41 -9.73 -0.23
C LEU A 409 -18.41 -9.18 1.21
N GLU A 410 -19.30 -9.66 2.08
CA GLU A 410 -19.33 -9.28 3.49
C GLU A 410 -18.11 -9.76 4.26
N GLU A 411 -17.65 -10.99 4.00
CA GLU A 411 -16.42 -11.52 4.59
C GLU A 411 -15.19 -10.71 4.16
N GLY A 412 -15.09 -10.39 2.86
CA GLY A 412 -14.03 -9.52 2.33
C GLY A 412 -14.04 -8.14 2.99
N LYS A 413 -15.23 -7.53 3.13
CA LYS A 413 -15.40 -6.25 3.82
C LYS A 413 -14.95 -6.33 5.28
N LYS A 414 -15.34 -7.40 5.99
CA LYS A 414 -14.93 -7.63 7.39
C LYS A 414 -13.42 -7.82 7.52
N SER A 415 -12.80 -8.58 6.62
CA SER A 415 -11.35 -8.78 6.60
C SER A 415 -10.61 -7.44 6.41
N MET A 416 -11.02 -6.64 5.43
CA MET A 416 -10.40 -5.33 5.18
C MET A 416 -10.64 -4.32 6.30
N ALA A 417 -11.79 -4.36 6.97
CA ALA A 417 -12.07 -3.48 8.10
C ALA A 417 -11.04 -3.61 9.24
N GLY A 418 -10.44 -4.80 9.41
CA GLY A 418 -9.33 -5.01 10.36
C GLY A 418 -8.10 -4.17 10.03
N TYR A 419 -7.75 -4.05 8.74
CA TYR A 419 -6.62 -3.25 8.26
C TYR A 419 -6.90 -1.75 8.19
N LEU A 420 -8.16 -1.35 8.34
CA LEU A 420 -8.61 0.05 8.34
C LEU A 420 -8.85 0.59 9.76
N LYS A 421 -8.62 -0.20 10.80
CA LYS A 421 -8.84 0.18 12.20
C LYS A 421 -7.54 0.13 13.00
N ASN A 422 -6.85 1.27 13.07
CA ASN A 422 -5.59 1.44 13.81
C ASN A 422 -4.52 0.39 13.47
N TYR A 423 -4.40 0.04 12.19
CA TYR A 423 -3.41 -0.93 11.73
C TYR A 423 -2.02 -0.29 11.66
N SER A 424 -1.00 -0.96 12.19
CA SER A 424 0.38 -0.43 12.21
C SER A 424 1.33 -1.37 11.44
N PRO A 425 1.68 -1.05 10.19
CA PRO A 425 2.60 -1.87 9.39
C PRO A 425 4.05 -1.76 9.85
N MET A 426 4.40 -0.66 10.55
CA MET A 426 5.70 -0.42 11.13
C MET A 426 5.57 0.56 12.30
N SER A 427 6.56 0.56 13.21
CA SER A 427 6.56 1.45 14.36
C SER A 427 6.43 2.91 13.93
N GLY A 428 5.52 3.64 14.58
CA GLY A 428 5.24 5.04 14.31
C GLY A 428 4.35 5.32 13.10
N VAL A 429 3.85 4.31 12.39
CA VAL A 429 2.88 4.48 11.29
C VAL A 429 1.56 3.80 11.65
N PHE A 430 0.45 4.53 11.54
CA PHE A 430 -0.90 4.01 11.82
C PHE A 430 -1.85 4.33 10.68
N ILE A 431 -2.63 3.33 10.27
CA ILE A 431 -3.61 3.38 9.18
C ILE A 431 -5.01 3.31 9.78
N ASN A 432 -5.84 4.30 9.44
CA ASN A 432 -7.24 4.37 9.81
C ASN A 432 -8.08 4.70 8.58
N GLY A 433 -9.27 4.13 8.45
CA GLY A 433 -10.11 4.40 7.30
C GLY A 433 -11.54 3.93 7.44
N LYS A 434 -12.33 4.25 6.41
CA LYS A 434 -13.70 3.77 6.21
C LYS A 434 -13.82 3.32 4.76
N MET A 435 -14.48 2.20 4.54
CA MET A 435 -14.80 1.71 3.20
C MET A 435 -16.30 1.69 2.99
N GLU A 436 -16.70 1.97 1.75
CA GLU A 436 -18.04 1.69 1.24
C GLU A 436 -18.17 0.18 0.95
N ASP A 437 -19.31 -0.22 0.39
CA ASP A 437 -19.51 -1.62 -0.02
C ASP A 437 -18.58 -2.01 -1.17
N ILE A 438 -18.20 -3.29 -1.17
CA ILE A 438 -17.43 -3.89 -2.25
C ILE A 438 -18.35 -4.03 -3.47
N GLN A 439 -18.00 -3.39 -4.57
CA GLN A 439 -18.72 -3.47 -5.83
C GLN A 439 -18.03 -4.49 -6.75
N PHE A 440 -18.73 -5.55 -7.09
CA PHE A 440 -18.26 -6.49 -8.12
C PHE A 440 -18.73 -5.98 -9.48
N ASP A 441 -17.81 -5.81 -10.43
CA ASP A 441 -18.11 -5.25 -11.75
C ASP A 441 -18.40 -6.37 -12.76
N LYS A 442 -17.36 -7.12 -13.13
CA LYS A 442 -17.47 -8.17 -14.17
C LYS A 442 -16.48 -9.29 -13.97
N ILE A 443 -16.75 -10.41 -14.65
CA ILE A 443 -15.82 -11.52 -14.83
C ILE A 443 -15.28 -11.44 -16.26
N GLN A 444 -13.97 -11.63 -16.41
CA GLN A 444 -13.31 -11.78 -17.68
C GLN A 444 -12.54 -13.11 -17.68
N LEU A 445 -12.70 -13.86 -18.76
CA LEU A 445 -11.88 -15.02 -19.04
C LEU A 445 -10.70 -14.62 -19.91
N THR A 446 -9.54 -15.19 -19.59
CA THR A 446 -8.33 -15.14 -20.41
C THR A 446 -7.89 -16.57 -20.67
N ASN A 447 -6.91 -16.79 -21.53
CA ASN A 447 -6.43 -18.14 -21.80
C ASN A 447 -5.78 -18.82 -20.56
N GLN A 448 -5.41 -18.04 -19.53
CA GLN A 448 -4.69 -18.56 -18.36
C GLN A 448 -5.45 -18.44 -17.03
N ALA A 449 -6.35 -17.48 -16.93
CA ALA A 449 -6.97 -17.12 -15.67
C ALA A 449 -8.40 -16.56 -15.83
N ILE A 450 -9.16 -16.71 -14.75
CA ILE A 450 -10.40 -16.00 -14.49
C ILE A 450 -10.04 -14.71 -13.73
N ILE A 451 -10.54 -13.59 -14.22
CA ILE A 451 -10.31 -12.27 -13.61
C ILE A 451 -11.66 -11.70 -13.18
N ALA A 452 -11.80 -11.39 -11.90
CA ALA A 452 -12.93 -10.65 -11.37
C ALA A 452 -12.51 -9.21 -11.07
N PHE A 453 -13.24 -8.25 -11.60
CA PHE A 453 -12.98 -6.83 -11.36
C PHE A 453 -13.83 -6.33 -10.19
N ILE A 454 -13.17 -5.74 -9.21
CA ILE A 454 -13.78 -5.29 -7.97
C ILE A 454 -13.44 -3.82 -7.78
N LYS A 455 -14.43 -3.03 -7.38
CA LYS A 455 -14.27 -1.61 -7.03
C LYS A 455 -14.65 -1.37 -5.59
N ILE A 456 -13.82 -0.60 -4.89
CA ILE A 456 -14.04 -0.23 -3.50
C ILE A 456 -13.73 1.25 -3.35
N ASN A 457 -14.69 2.00 -2.85
CA ASN A 457 -14.47 3.40 -2.51
C ASN A 457 -14.35 3.56 -0.99
N GLY A 458 -13.73 4.65 -0.56
CA GLY A 458 -13.61 4.94 0.86
C GLY A 458 -12.72 6.13 1.18
N THR A 459 -12.24 6.15 2.42
CA THR A 459 -11.30 7.14 2.95
C THR A 459 -10.26 6.42 3.80
N VAL A 460 -9.00 6.84 3.70
CA VAL A 460 -7.91 6.40 4.56
C VAL A 460 -7.17 7.64 5.05
N ASN A 461 -6.68 7.56 6.27
CA ASN A 461 -5.81 8.51 6.92
C ASN A 461 -4.59 7.74 7.44
N VAL A 462 -3.39 8.24 7.16
CA VAL A 462 -2.14 7.67 7.64
C VAL A 462 -1.49 8.67 8.58
N SER A 463 -1.46 8.36 9.87
CA SER A 463 -0.75 9.19 10.84
C SER A 463 0.64 8.63 11.08
N ILE A 464 1.63 9.51 11.02
CA ILE A 464 3.01 9.22 11.43
C ILE A 464 3.21 9.86 12.82
N ASP A 465 3.65 9.08 13.79
CA ASP A 465 3.96 9.55 15.14
C ASP A 465 5.27 8.91 15.64
N GLY A 466 6.25 9.74 15.97
CA GLY A 466 7.54 9.27 16.49
C GLY A 466 8.56 8.88 15.44
N LEU A 467 8.73 9.71 14.39
CA LEU A 467 9.94 9.68 13.58
C LEU A 467 11.14 9.95 14.52
N LYS A 468 11.90 8.90 14.82
CA LYS A 468 13.10 8.97 15.66
C LYS A 468 14.34 9.27 14.85
#